data_AF-A0A7R9FNU8-F1
#
_entry.id   AF-A0A7R9FNU8-F1
#
_cell.length_a   1.000
_cell.length_b   1.000
_cell.length_c   1.000
_cell.angle_alpha   90.00
_cell.angle_beta   90.00
_cell.angle_gamma   90.00
#
_symmetry.space_group_name_H-M   'P 1'
#
loop_
_entity.id
_entity.type
_entity.pdbx_description
1 polymer ?
#
loop_
_entity_poly.entity_id
_entity_poly.type
_entity_poly.pdbx_seq_one_letter_code
_entity_poly.pdbx_strand_id
1 'polypeptide(L)'
;MLLLMDEVFDLKSRNQWLRRRIVTLLRQIIRTMFGDIVNRRILDYVSLMTSPEQVADYLRAFKQSFWPNGIRAEPRQSRDDITRMRTRVAAKVALLSSLSDELKHIIGSETTRRGILCVFELFQHPILNKRLLYVLLEGILEVLFPQHNLPQIFRKLHSRSPRVRDDFKTSHRTKSDLRR
;
A
#
# COMPACT_ATOMS: atom_id res chain seq x y z
N MET A 1 3.63 -10.83 -4.39
CA MET A 1 3.25 -11.50 -3.13
C MET A 1 4.45 -12.08 -2.39
N LEU A 2 5.22 -13.01 -2.94
CA LEU A 2 6.32 -13.67 -2.19
C LEU A 2 7.41 -12.71 -1.70
N LEU A 3 7.80 -11.69 -2.48
CA LEU A 3 8.78 -10.69 -2.04
C LEU A 3 8.34 -9.88 -0.81
N LEU A 4 7.04 -9.58 -0.73
CA LEU A 4 6.46 -8.89 0.43
C LEU A 4 6.45 -9.82 1.65
N MET A 5 6.05 -11.09 1.46
CA MET A 5 6.07 -12.09 2.54
C MET A 5 7.51 -12.34 3.04
N ASP A 6 8.49 -12.36 2.13
CA ASP A 6 9.90 -12.54 2.47
C ASP A 6 10.43 -11.37 3.32
N GLU A 7 10.01 -10.14 3.04
CA GLU A 7 10.39 -8.95 3.82
C GLU A 7 9.63 -8.87 5.16
N VAL A 8 8.32 -9.08 5.14
CA VAL A 8 7.46 -8.99 6.32
C VAL A 8 7.78 -10.10 7.32
N PHE A 9 8.02 -11.33 6.88
CA PHE A 9 8.27 -12.47 7.78
C PHE A 9 9.75 -12.87 7.87
N ASP A 10 10.66 -12.05 7.33
CA ASP A 10 12.12 -12.26 7.36
C ASP A 10 12.51 -13.67 6.86
N LEU A 11 12.03 -14.03 5.67
CA LEU A 11 12.18 -15.38 5.11
C LEU A 11 13.49 -15.57 4.31
N LYS A 12 14.30 -14.51 4.17
CA LYS A 12 15.39 -14.44 3.18
C LYS A 12 16.62 -15.31 3.48
N SER A 13 16.76 -15.90 4.66
CA SER A 13 17.78 -16.95 4.89
C SER A 13 17.55 -17.81 6.14
N ARG A 14 16.93 -17.24 7.19
CA ARG A 14 16.88 -17.85 8.52
C ARG A 14 15.85 -18.98 8.68
N ASN A 15 14.76 -18.98 7.90
CA ASN A 15 13.64 -19.93 8.05
C ASN A 15 13.15 -20.52 6.70
N GLN A 16 13.99 -21.29 6.01
CA GLN A 16 13.63 -21.96 4.75
C GLN A 16 12.41 -22.88 4.89
N TRP A 17 12.22 -23.49 6.07
CA TRP A 17 11.03 -24.28 6.39
C TRP A 17 9.74 -23.44 6.39
N LEU A 18 9.78 -22.25 7.00
CA LEU A 18 8.63 -21.34 7.04
C LEU A 18 8.30 -20.82 5.64
N ARG A 19 9.33 -20.49 4.84
CA ARG A 19 9.17 -20.10 3.44
C ARG A 19 8.48 -21.19 2.63
N ARG A 20 8.92 -22.45 2.76
CA ARG A 20 8.26 -23.60 2.12
C ARG A 20 6.81 -23.73 2.57
N ARG A 21 6.53 -23.56 3.86
CA ARG A 21 5.16 -23.66 4.41
C ARG A 21 4.25 -22.54 3.90
N ILE A 22 4.72 -21.28 3.85
CA ILE A 22 3.97 -20.15 3.28
C ILE A 22 3.69 -20.38 1.79
N VAL A 23 4.68 -20.84 1.02
CA VAL A 23 4.48 -21.18 -0.41
C VAL A 23 3.43 -22.28 -0.58
N THR A 24 3.50 -23.34 0.23
CA THR A 24 2.52 -24.43 0.20
C THR A 24 1.13 -23.93 0.55
N LEU A 25 1.00 -23.10 1.58
CA LEU A 25 -0.30 -22.54 1.99
C LEU A 25 -0.87 -21.59 0.96
N LEU A 26 -0.06 -20.68 0.40
CA LEU A 26 -0.51 -19.80 -0.69
C LEU A 26 -1.00 -20.63 -1.88
N ARG A 27 -0.26 -21.69 -2.24
CA ARG A 27 -0.65 -22.61 -3.31
C ARG A 27 -1.94 -23.36 -2.96
N GLN A 28 -2.09 -23.79 -1.71
CA GLN A 28 -3.28 -24.49 -1.24
C GLN A 28 -4.48 -23.57 -1.24
N ILE A 29 -4.36 -22.34 -0.74
CA ILE A 29 -5.41 -21.31 -0.80
C ILE A 29 -5.85 -21.10 -2.25
N ILE A 30 -4.91 -20.91 -3.18
CA ILE A 30 -5.22 -20.75 -4.62
C ILE A 30 -5.93 -21.99 -5.21
N ARG A 31 -5.63 -23.18 -4.69
CA ARG A 31 -6.15 -24.45 -5.20
C ARG A 31 -7.49 -24.86 -4.56
N THR A 32 -7.71 -24.55 -3.29
CA THR A 32 -8.93 -24.87 -2.53
C THR A 32 -9.96 -23.76 -2.61
N MET A 33 -9.52 -22.51 -2.48
CA MET A 33 -10.30 -21.36 -2.89
C MET A 33 -10.00 -21.24 -4.39
N PHE A 34 -10.80 -21.90 -5.24
CA PHE A 34 -10.81 -21.61 -6.68
C PHE A 34 -10.62 -20.10 -6.82
N GLY A 35 -9.63 -19.64 -7.59
CA GLY A 35 -9.25 -18.23 -7.65
C GLY A 35 -10.46 -17.30 -7.77
N ASP A 36 -11.54 -17.79 -8.37
CA ASP A 36 -12.89 -17.24 -8.45
C ASP A 36 -13.49 -16.77 -7.12
N ILE A 37 -13.40 -17.52 -6.02
CA ILE A 37 -13.97 -17.09 -4.72
C ILE A 37 -13.21 -15.89 -4.16
N VAL A 38 -11.88 -15.95 -4.17
CA VAL A 38 -11.05 -14.84 -3.69
C VAL A 38 -11.21 -13.63 -4.60
N ASN A 39 -11.17 -13.84 -5.92
CA ASN A 39 -11.37 -12.80 -6.91
C ASN A 39 -12.76 -12.17 -6.77
N ARG A 40 -13.82 -12.97 -6.66
CA ARG A 40 -15.18 -12.49 -6.40
C ARG A 40 -15.25 -11.71 -5.11
N ARG A 41 -14.59 -12.16 -4.04
CA ARG A 41 -14.61 -11.43 -2.77
C ARG A 41 -13.88 -10.10 -2.86
N ILE A 42 -12.75 -10.05 -3.56
CA ILE A 42 -12.04 -8.80 -3.87
C ILE A 42 -12.95 -7.89 -4.68
N LEU A 43 -13.60 -8.39 -5.73
CA LEU A 43 -14.52 -7.62 -6.56
C LEU A 43 -15.74 -7.11 -5.78
N ASP A 44 -16.32 -7.92 -4.89
CA ASP A 44 -17.43 -7.53 -4.01
C ASP A 44 -16.99 -6.37 -3.09
N TYR A 45 -15.82 -6.49 -2.46
CA TYR A 45 -15.28 -5.43 -1.61
C TYR A 45 -14.97 -4.17 -2.39
N VAL A 46 -14.34 -4.29 -3.55
CA VAL A 46 -14.05 -3.14 -4.42
C VAL A 46 -15.37 -2.50 -4.85
N SER A 47 -16.34 -3.27 -5.33
CA SER A 47 -17.67 -2.79 -5.73
C SER A 47 -18.38 -2.07 -4.60
N LEU A 48 -18.26 -2.56 -3.35
CA LEU A 48 -18.80 -1.89 -2.18
C LEU A 48 -18.08 -0.57 -1.93
N MET A 49 -16.74 -0.57 -1.90
CA MET A 49 -15.95 0.64 -1.65
C MET A 49 -16.10 1.69 -2.76
N THR A 50 -16.37 1.26 -3.99
CA THR A 50 -16.60 2.12 -5.15
C THR A 50 -18.10 2.32 -5.42
N SER A 51 -18.99 1.95 -4.50
CA SER A 51 -20.42 2.18 -4.68
C SER A 51 -20.71 3.69 -4.73
N PRO A 52 -21.75 4.14 -5.45
CA PRO A 52 -22.10 5.55 -5.53
C PRO A 52 -22.25 6.22 -4.16
N GLU A 53 -22.79 5.50 -3.17
CA GLU A 53 -22.96 5.98 -1.80
C GLU A 53 -21.61 6.21 -1.11
N GLN A 54 -20.71 5.22 -1.15
CA GLN A 54 -19.37 5.35 -0.56
C GLN A 54 -18.56 6.46 -1.23
N VAL A 55 -18.61 6.54 -2.57
CA VAL A 55 -17.94 7.59 -3.32
C VAL A 55 -18.53 8.97 -2.97
N ALA A 56 -19.85 9.09 -2.85
CA ALA A 56 -20.48 10.34 -2.42
C ALA A 56 -20.05 10.73 -1.00
N ASP A 57 -19.93 9.77 -0.08
CA ASP A 57 -19.43 10.01 1.27
C ASP A 57 -17.96 10.43 1.28
N TYR A 58 -17.11 9.80 0.47
CA TYR A 58 -15.71 10.21 0.31
C TYR A 58 -15.59 11.61 -0.27
N LEU A 59 -16.38 11.96 -1.29
CA LEU A 59 -16.43 13.29 -1.87
C LEU A 59 -16.95 14.33 -0.87
N ARG A 60 -17.97 13.97 -0.07
CA ARG A 60 -18.50 14.84 0.98
C ARG A 60 -17.44 15.08 2.05
N ALA A 61 -16.77 14.03 2.53
CA ALA A 61 -15.69 14.15 3.52
C ALA A 61 -14.51 14.98 2.97
N PHE A 62 -14.13 14.76 1.71
CA PHE A 62 -13.12 15.54 1.03
C PHE A 62 -13.51 17.03 0.98
N LYS A 63 -14.72 17.35 0.47
CA LYS A 63 -15.24 18.72 0.43
C LYS A 63 -15.23 19.36 1.81
N GLN A 64 -15.75 18.69 2.83
CA GLN A 64 -15.82 19.23 4.19
C GLN A 64 -14.44 19.39 4.84
N SER A 65 -13.45 18.60 4.44
CA SER A 65 -12.08 18.74 4.97
C SER A 65 -11.35 19.97 4.42
N PHE A 66 -11.65 20.41 3.19
CA PHE A 66 -10.98 21.55 2.56
C PHE A 66 -11.82 22.83 2.58
N TRP A 67 -13.15 22.69 2.51
CA TRP A 67 -14.12 23.79 2.52
C TRP A 67 -15.31 23.51 3.44
N PRO A 68 -15.09 23.42 4.76
CA PRO A 68 -16.19 23.36 5.72
C PRO A 68 -17.10 24.57 5.54
N ASN A 69 -18.40 24.35 5.38
CA ASN A 69 -19.40 25.41 5.12
C ASN A 69 -19.08 26.31 3.91
N GLY A 70 -18.27 25.83 2.95
CA GLY A 70 -17.88 26.59 1.75
C GLY A 70 -16.71 27.56 1.95
N ILE A 71 -16.15 27.65 3.16
CA ILE A 71 -15.00 28.51 3.47
C ILE A 71 -13.76 27.62 3.56
N ARG A 72 -12.62 28.09 3.02
CA ARG A 72 -11.37 27.35 3.09
C ARG A 72 -11.04 26.99 4.55
N ALA A 73 -10.80 25.71 4.80
CA ALA A 73 -10.44 25.22 6.12
C ALA A 73 -9.18 25.91 6.63
N GLU A 74 -9.17 26.23 7.92
CA GLU A 74 -7.97 26.72 8.59
C GLU A 74 -6.84 25.69 8.47
N PRO A 75 -5.57 26.14 8.43
CA PRO A 75 -4.43 25.25 8.44
C PRO A 75 -4.51 24.28 9.62
N ARG A 76 -4.51 22.98 9.33
CA ARG A 76 -4.58 21.96 10.36
C ARG A 76 -3.36 22.09 11.27
N GLN A 77 -3.61 22.33 12.56
CA GLN A 77 -2.55 22.37 13.57
C GLN A 77 -1.78 21.05 13.56
N SER A 78 -0.45 21.15 13.68
CA SER A 78 0.40 19.97 13.81
C SER A 78 0.01 19.19 15.06
N ARG A 79 -0.15 17.87 14.92
CA ARG A 79 -0.46 17.01 16.06
C ARG A 79 0.68 17.08 17.07
N ASP A 80 0.33 17.27 18.33
CA ASP A 80 1.26 17.19 19.46
C ASP A 80 1.92 15.80 19.58
N ASP A 81 3.14 15.77 20.10
CA ASP A 81 3.96 14.56 20.16
C ASP A 81 3.40 13.52 21.14
N ILE A 82 2.81 13.95 22.26
CA ILE A 82 2.14 13.04 23.21
C ILE A 82 0.95 12.39 22.51
N THR A 83 0.15 13.17 21.78
CA THR A 83 -0.99 12.67 21.01
C THR A 83 -0.56 11.69 19.92
N ARG A 84 0.55 11.99 19.22
CA ARG A 84 1.12 11.10 18.21
C ARG A 84 1.58 9.78 18.82
N MET A 85 2.26 9.81 19.96
CA MET A 85 2.74 8.62 20.65
C MET A 85 1.59 7.75 21.17
N ARG A 86 0.57 8.36 21.79
CA ARG A 86 -0.65 7.65 22.23
C ARG A 86 -1.34 6.96 21.07
N THR A 87 -1.51 7.66 19.95
CA THR A 87 -2.14 7.09 18.74
C THR A 87 -1.31 5.95 18.16
N ARG A 88 0.04 6.07 18.18
CA ARG A 88 0.94 5.00 17.73
C ARG A 88 0.78 3.72 18.56
N VAL A 89 0.71 3.85 19.89
CA VAL A 89 0.48 2.69 20.77
C VAL A 89 -0.89 2.07 20.50
N ALA A 90 -1.94 2.88 20.45
CA ALA A 90 -3.30 2.39 20.15
C ALA A 90 -3.38 1.66 18.80
N ALA A 91 -2.74 2.20 17.76
CA ALA A 91 -2.69 1.58 16.45
C ALA A 91 -1.92 0.24 16.46
N LYS A 92 -0.79 0.16 17.17
CA LYS A 92 -0.05 -1.10 17.33
C LYS A 92 -0.89 -2.16 18.04
N VAL A 93 -1.60 -1.78 19.10
CA VAL A 93 -2.52 -2.69 19.82
C VAL A 93 -3.64 -3.16 18.89
N ALA A 94 -4.33 -2.25 18.21
CA ALA A 94 -5.41 -2.60 17.29
C ALA A 94 -4.95 -3.56 16.17
N LEU A 95 -3.77 -3.32 15.58
CA LEU A 95 -3.20 -4.19 14.57
C LEU A 95 -2.90 -5.58 15.11
N LEU A 96 -2.30 -5.69 16.30
CA LEU A 96 -1.98 -6.98 16.91
C LEU A 96 -3.23 -7.74 17.36
N SER A 97 -4.27 -7.02 17.80
CA SER A 97 -5.57 -7.60 18.18
C SER A 97 -6.40 -8.06 16.98
N SER A 98 -6.22 -7.46 15.80
CA SER A 98 -6.93 -7.87 14.57
C SER A 98 -6.45 -9.19 13.97
N LEU A 99 -5.46 -9.85 14.58
CA LEU A 99 -4.85 -11.06 14.05
C LEU A 99 -5.59 -12.31 14.47
N SER A 100 -5.89 -13.12 13.47
CA SER A 100 -6.46 -14.44 13.68
C SER A 100 -5.44 -15.39 14.30
N ASP A 101 -5.91 -16.29 15.15
CA ASP A 101 -5.05 -17.27 15.81
C ASP A 101 -4.52 -18.33 14.84
N GLU A 102 -5.22 -18.57 13.74
CA GLU A 102 -4.76 -19.43 12.64
C GLU A 102 -3.47 -18.89 12.02
N LEU A 103 -3.39 -17.57 11.83
CA LEU A 103 -2.20 -16.92 11.27
C LEU A 103 -0.99 -17.14 12.21
N LYS A 104 -1.19 -16.97 13.52
CA LYS A 104 -0.16 -17.20 14.54
C LYS A 104 0.24 -18.68 14.62
N HIS A 105 -0.71 -19.60 14.48
CA HIS A 105 -0.43 -21.04 14.47
C HIS A 105 0.39 -21.46 13.25
N ILE A 106 0.11 -20.87 12.10
CA ILE A 106 0.77 -21.17 10.84
C ILE A 106 2.20 -20.61 10.78
N ILE A 107 2.36 -19.33 11.15
CA ILE A 107 3.60 -18.57 10.93
C ILE A 107 4.47 -18.54 12.20
N GLY A 108 3.87 -18.78 13.37
CA GLY A 108 4.47 -18.60 14.68
C GLY A 108 4.14 -17.22 15.26
N SER A 109 3.80 -17.19 16.55
CA SER A 109 3.36 -15.95 17.24
C SER A 109 4.38 -14.82 17.14
N GLU A 110 5.66 -15.08 17.46
CA GLU A 110 6.70 -14.03 17.41
C GLU A 110 7.04 -13.57 15.99
N THR A 111 7.02 -14.48 15.01
CA THR A 111 7.27 -14.11 13.61
C THR A 111 6.12 -13.27 13.05
N THR A 112 4.89 -13.64 13.39
CA THR A 112 3.69 -12.88 13.03
C THR A 112 3.74 -11.47 13.62
N ARG A 113 3.99 -11.37 14.93
CA ARG A 113 4.09 -10.09 15.65
C ARG A 113 5.15 -9.18 15.05
N ARG A 114 6.37 -9.70 14.81
CA ARG A 114 7.45 -8.94 14.17
C ARG A 114 7.06 -8.45 12.78
N GLY A 115 6.46 -9.30 11.95
CA GLY A 115 6.09 -8.91 10.60
C GLY A 115 5.04 -7.82 10.54
N ILE A 116 4.03 -7.87 11.41
CA ILE A 116 3.00 -6.83 11.44
C ILE A 116 3.54 -5.51 11.95
N LEU A 117 4.43 -5.56 12.95
CA LEU A 117 5.13 -4.36 13.39
C LEU A 117 6.03 -3.80 12.28
N CYS A 118 6.67 -4.65 11.47
CA CYS A 118 7.41 -4.20 10.28
C CYS A 118 6.48 -3.48 9.29
N VAL A 119 5.29 -4.03 9.01
CA VAL A 119 4.28 -3.35 8.17
C VAL A 119 3.85 -2.01 8.78
N PHE A 120 3.64 -1.95 10.11
CA PHE A 120 3.33 -0.70 10.80
C PHE A 120 4.44 0.34 10.60
N GLU A 121 5.70 -0.05 10.80
CA GLU A 121 6.87 0.82 10.62
C GLU A 121 7.03 1.25 9.15
N LEU A 122 6.72 0.38 8.18
CA LEU A 122 6.68 0.74 6.76
C LEU A 122 5.75 1.94 6.51
N PHE A 123 4.55 1.91 7.11
CA PHE A 123 3.59 3.03 7.05
C PHE A 123 4.04 4.26 7.83
N GLN A 124 5.08 4.20 8.66
CA GLN A 124 5.63 5.39 9.30
C GLN A 124 6.56 6.20 8.38
N HIS A 125 6.93 5.69 7.20
CA HIS A 125 7.83 6.37 6.27
C HIS A 125 7.08 7.33 5.32
N PRO A 126 7.09 8.65 5.56
CA PRO A 126 6.26 9.60 4.80
C PRO A 126 6.67 9.71 3.33
N ILE A 127 7.95 9.54 3.02
CA ILE A 127 8.47 9.61 1.65
C ILE A 127 7.95 8.42 0.82
N LEU A 128 7.98 7.22 1.39
CA LEU A 128 7.47 6.01 0.75
C LEU A 128 5.96 6.10 0.57
N ASN A 129 5.23 6.51 1.61
CA ASN A 129 3.78 6.71 1.54
C ASN A 129 3.39 7.76 0.49
N LYS A 130 4.12 8.87 0.39
CA LYS A 130 3.88 9.88 -0.64
C LYS A 130 4.08 9.30 -2.04
N ARG A 131 5.14 8.52 -2.26
CA ARG A 131 5.37 7.86 -3.56
C ARG A 131 4.26 6.85 -3.88
N LEU A 132 3.87 6.03 -2.91
CA LEU A 132 2.78 5.08 -3.06
C LEU A 132 1.48 5.79 -3.46
N LEU A 133 1.13 6.89 -2.78
CA LEU A 133 -0.05 7.67 -3.10
C LEU A 133 -0.02 8.23 -4.52
N TYR A 134 1.13 8.73 -4.99
CA TYR A 134 1.27 9.21 -6.36
C TYR A 134 1.11 8.09 -7.38
N VAL A 135 1.69 6.92 -7.13
CA VAL A 135 1.52 5.77 -8.03
C VAL A 135 0.05 5.33 -8.11
N LEU A 136 -0.66 5.30 -6.97
CA LEU A 136 -2.09 4.99 -6.95
C LEU A 136 -2.91 6.04 -7.71
N LEU A 137 -2.61 7.33 -7.50
CA LEU A 137 -3.28 8.42 -8.19
C LEU A 137 -3.05 8.38 -9.71
N GLU A 138 -1.81 8.10 -10.14
CA GLU A 138 -1.47 7.90 -11.56
C GLU A 138 -2.33 6.78 -12.16
N GLY A 139 -2.42 5.63 -11.49
CA GLY A 139 -3.26 4.51 -11.94
C GLY A 139 -4.76 4.85 -11.99
N ILE A 140 -5.28 5.58 -10.99
CA ILE A 140 -6.68 6.05 -11.02
C ILE A 140 -6.92 6.99 -12.19
N LEU A 141 -6.01 7.93 -12.45
CA LEU A 141 -6.14 8.88 -13.56
C LEU A 141 -6.09 8.17 -14.93
N GLU A 142 -5.22 7.16 -15.08
CA GLU A 142 -5.17 6.33 -16.30
C GLU A 142 -6.50 5.60 -16.55
N VAL A 143 -7.14 5.10 -15.50
CA VAL A 143 -8.45 4.42 -15.60
C VAL A 143 -9.59 5.40 -15.87
N LEU A 144 -9.58 6.58 -15.23
CA LEU A 144 -10.64 7.59 -15.41
C LEU A 144 -10.57 8.29 -16.77
N PHE A 145 -9.38 8.47 -17.34
CA PHE A 145 -9.18 9.21 -18.60
C PHE A 145 -8.41 8.38 -19.63
N PRO A 146 -8.93 7.22 -20.07
CA PRO A 146 -8.20 6.30 -20.95
C PRO A 146 -7.92 6.87 -22.34
N GLN A 147 -8.66 7.90 -22.77
CA GLN A 147 -8.47 8.56 -24.07
C GLN A 147 -7.28 9.54 -24.10
N HIS A 148 -6.72 9.88 -22.94
CA HIS A 148 -5.58 10.78 -22.84
C HIS A 148 -4.27 9.97 -22.71
N ASN A 149 -3.19 10.44 -23.34
CA ASN A 149 -1.85 9.83 -23.24
C ASN A 149 -1.17 10.07 -21.88
N LEU A 150 -1.90 9.87 -20.77
CA LEU A 150 -1.42 10.04 -19.40
C LEU A 150 -0.17 9.22 -19.07
N PRO A 151 -0.01 7.97 -19.52
CA PRO A 151 1.21 7.20 -19.26
C PRO A 151 2.46 7.88 -19.81
N GLN A 152 2.36 8.50 -21.00
CA GLN A 152 3.49 9.24 -21.58
C GLN A 152 3.79 10.53 -20.82
N ILE A 153 2.75 11.21 -20.32
CA ILE A 153 2.88 12.43 -19.51
C ILE A 153 3.58 12.10 -18.18
N PHE A 154 3.15 11.05 -17.49
CA PHE A 154 3.78 10.61 -16.24
C PHE A 154 5.23 10.20 -16.45
N ARG A 155 5.55 9.45 -17.52
CA ARG A 155 6.94 9.12 -17.88
C ARG A 155 7.80 10.38 -18.08
N LYS A 156 7.29 11.36 -18.84
CA LYS A 156 7.98 12.65 -19.04
C LYS A 156 8.17 13.40 -17.71
N LEU A 157 7.15 13.41 -16.84
CA LEU A 157 7.22 14.06 -15.53
C LEU A 157 8.28 13.40 -14.63
N HIS A 158 8.29 12.07 -14.55
CA HIS A 158 9.26 11.32 -13.74
C HIS A 158 10.69 11.42 -14.28
N SER A 159 10.89 11.56 -15.60
CA SER A 159 12.23 11.73 -16.19
C SER A 159 12.99 12.97 -15.70
N ARG A 160 12.27 13.97 -15.19
CA ARG A 160 12.85 15.20 -14.61
C ARG A 160 13.25 15.03 -13.14
N SER A 161 12.87 13.93 -12.51
CA SER A 161 13.18 13.65 -11.11
C SER A 161 14.70 13.53 -10.90
N PRO A 162 15.26 14.18 -9.86
CA PRO A 162 16.68 14.06 -9.51
C PRO A 162 17.13 12.60 -9.37
N ARG A 163 16.28 11.74 -8.78
CA ARG A 163 16.58 10.31 -8.60
C ARG A 163 16.83 9.56 -9.92
N VAL A 164 16.05 9.87 -10.95
CA VAL A 164 16.20 9.25 -12.27
C VAL A 164 17.42 9.83 -12.98
N ARG A 165 17.64 11.15 -12.86
CA ARG A 165 18.82 11.82 -13.43
C ARG A 165 20.14 11.36 -12.80
N ASP A 166 20.13 11.06 -11.50
CA ASP A 166 21.32 10.61 -10.79
C ASP A 166 21.60 9.12 -11.04
N ASP A 167 20.56 8.28 -11.22
CA ASP A 167 20.71 6.89 -11.71
C ASP A 167 21.37 6.85 -13.11
N PHE A 168 21.04 7.79 -14.00
CA PHE A 168 21.73 7.94 -15.29
C PHE A 168 23.18 8.46 -15.20
N LYS A 169 23.56 9.09 -14.08
CA LYS A 169 24.94 9.53 -13.85
C LYS A 169 25.80 8.42 -13.23
N THR A 170 25.19 7.55 -12.43
CA THR A 170 25.88 6.45 -11.74
C THR A 170 25.82 5.13 -12.51
N SER A 171 24.89 4.97 -13.46
CA SER A 171 24.72 3.78 -14.29
C SER A 171 25.01 4.10 -15.77
N HIS A 172 25.78 3.26 -16.46
CA HIS A 172 26.07 3.34 -17.91
C HIS A 172 24.83 3.11 -18.82
N ARG A 173 23.60 3.27 -18.31
CA ARG A 173 22.38 3.14 -19.10
C ARG A 173 22.15 4.38 -19.94
N THR A 174 21.98 4.19 -21.24
CA THR A 174 21.80 5.28 -22.20
C THR A 174 20.32 5.65 -22.31
N LYS A 175 20.01 6.93 -22.56
CA LYS A 175 18.64 7.47 -22.72
C LYS A 175 17.78 6.77 -23.80
N SER A 176 18.36 5.88 -24.60
CA SER A 176 17.68 5.03 -25.58
C SER A 176 16.75 3.99 -24.96
N ASP A 177 16.98 3.57 -23.71
CA ASP A 177 16.23 2.49 -23.07
C ASP A 177 14.81 2.90 -22.63
N LEU A 178 14.51 4.20 -22.58
CA LEU A 178 13.19 4.74 -22.25
C LEU A 178 12.24 4.84 -23.46
N ARG A 179 12.70 4.53 -24.68
CA ARG A 179 11.91 4.61 -25.92
C ARG A 179 11.32 3.27 -26.39
N ARG A 180 11.51 2.18 -25.65
CA ARG A 180 10.80 0.91 -25.85
C ARG A 180 9.68 0.71 -24.84
#